data_AF-A0A934XUZ0-F1
#
_entry.id   AF-A0A934XUZ0-F1
#
_cell.length_a   1.000
_cell.length_b   1.000
_cell.length_c   1.000
_cell.angle_alpha   90.00
_cell.angle_beta   90.00
_cell.angle_gamma   90.00
#
_symmetry.space_group_name_H-M   'P 1'
#
loop_
_entity.id
_entity.type
_entity.pdbx_description
1 polymer ?
#
loop_
_entity_poly.entity_id
_entity_poly.type
_entity_poly.pdbx_seq_one_letter_code
_entity_poly.pdbx_strand_id
1 'polypeptide(L)'
;MALIYFNSLLMMSVTLACSSILSTLATGGVVFGLYSLAFIGGWVEQFGTFAHNQTAVQVGIISSLLIPSEALWKRAANEMTTPLVRELGFSPFTSNSVPSVAMIVYAGFYLAAALWFAIRRFRARDL
;
A
#
# COMPACT_ATOMS: atom_id res chain seq x y z
N MET A 1 15.74 -2.12 -0.11
CA MET A 1 15.39 -3.10 -1.18
C MET A 1 14.36 -4.14 -0.75
N ALA A 2 14.50 -4.82 0.40
CA ALA A 2 13.55 -5.83 0.87
C ALA A 2 12.07 -5.37 0.88
N LEU A 3 11.81 -4.11 1.27
CA LEU A 3 10.46 -3.53 1.31
C LEU A 3 9.80 -3.41 -0.08
N ILE A 4 10.59 -3.19 -1.14
CA ILE A 4 10.06 -3.12 -2.50
C ILE A 4 9.60 -4.51 -2.95
N TYR A 5 10.41 -5.54 -2.73
CA TYR A 5 10.01 -6.92 -3.02
C TYR A 5 8.77 -7.33 -2.23
N PHE A 6 8.70 -6.92 -0.96
CA PHE A 6 7.54 -7.18 -0.13
C PHE A 6 6.27 -6.50 -0.68
N ASN A 7 6.37 -5.24 -1.11
CA ASN A 7 5.26 -4.55 -1.77
C ASN A 7 4.81 -5.24 -3.06
N SER A 8 5.76 -5.68 -3.90
CA SER A 8 5.44 -6.44 -5.12
C SER A 8 4.73 -7.77 -4.82
N LEU A 9 5.20 -8.51 -3.81
CA LEU A 9 4.56 -9.76 -3.38
C LEU A 9 3.15 -9.53 -2.84
N LEU A 10 2.93 -8.44 -2.10
CA LEU A 10 1.62 -8.06 -1.60
C LEU A 10 0.66 -7.79 -2.75
N MET A 11 1.06 -6.96 -3.71
CA MET A 11 0.24 -6.65 -4.88
C MET A 11 -0.04 -7.86 -5.76
N MET A 12 0.94 -8.75 -5.93
CA MET A 12 0.74 -10.01 -6.64
C MET A 12 -0.27 -10.91 -5.93
N SER A 13 -0.19 -11.02 -4.60
CA SER A 13 -1.14 -11.81 -3.80
C SER A 13 -2.56 -11.27 -3.87
N VAL A 14 -2.73 -9.95 -3.81
CA VAL A 14 -4.03 -9.28 -3.99
C VAL A 14 -4.59 -9.53 -5.39
N THR A 15 -3.75 -9.42 -6.41
CA THR A 15 -4.15 -9.69 -7.80
C THR A 15 -4.60 -11.12 -7.99
N LEU A 16 -3.86 -12.08 -7.43
CA LEU A 16 -4.23 -13.50 -7.44
C LEU A 16 -5.56 -13.74 -6.71
N ALA A 17 -5.77 -13.10 -5.56
CA ALA A 17 -7.02 -13.18 -4.82
C ALA A 17 -8.21 -12.64 -5.65
N CYS A 18 -8.07 -11.47 -6.28
CA CYS A 18 -9.10 -10.90 -7.14
C CYS A 18 -9.37 -11.76 -8.39
N SER A 19 -8.32 -12.27 -9.05
CA SER A 19 -8.43 -13.15 -10.22
C SER A 19 -9.13 -14.48 -9.88
N SER A 20 -9.09 -14.92 -8.62
CA SER A 20 -9.80 -16.12 -8.18
C SER A 20 -11.32 -15.94 -8.11
N ILE A 21 -11.84 -14.72 -8.27
CA ILE A 21 -13.27 -14.38 -8.16
C ILE A 21 -13.79 -13.72 -9.46
N LEU A 22 -13.03 -12.78 -10.01
CA LEU A 22 -13.43 -11.89 -11.10
C LEU A 22 -12.83 -12.32 -12.45
N SER A 23 -13.37 -11.80 -13.55
CA SER A 23 -12.74 -11.94 -14.87
C SER A 23 -11.41 -11.19 -14.93
N THR A 24 -10.56 -11.48 -15.93
CA THR A 24 -9.26 -10.83 -16.10
C THR A 24 -9.39 -9.30 -16.23
N LEU A 25 -10.36 -8.83 -17.02
CA LEU A 25 -10.62 -7.40 -17.20
C LEU A 25 -11.08 -6.73 -15.90
N ALA A 26 -12.01 -7.37 -15.17
CA ALA A 26 -12.52 -6.85 -13.91
C ALA A 26 -11.44 -6.84 -12.82
N THR A 27 -10.59 -7.88 -12.78
CA THR A 27 -9.44 -7.97 -11.86
C THR A 27 -8.48 -6.81 -12.08
N GLY A 28 -8.12 -6.54 -13.34
CA GLY A 28 -7.25 -5.40 -13.68
C GLY A 28 -7.84 -4.07 -13.19
N GLY A 29 -9.12 -3.82 -13.44
CA GLY A 29 -9.81 -2.62 -12.97
C GLY A 29 -9.84 -2.48 -11.45
N VAL A 30 -10.12 -3.57 -10.72
CA VAL A 30 -10.16 -3.55 -9.25
C VAL A 30 -8.77 -3.31 -8.66
N VAL A 31 -7.75 -4.06 -9.10
CA VAL A 31 -6.38 -3.91 -8.58
C VAL A 31 -5.84 -2.51 -8.89
N PHE A 32 -6.08 -2.00 -10.11
CA PHE A 32 -5.72 -0.63 -10.47
C PHE A 32 -6.44 0.41 -9.63
N GLY A 33 -7.75 0.25 -9.39
CA GLY A 33 -8.53 1.14 -8.53
C GLY A 33 -8.04 1.13 -7.08
N LEU A 34 -7.73 -0.05 -6.54
CA LEU A 34 -7.16 -0.22 -5.20
C LEU A 34 -5.79 0.46 -5.07
N TYR A 35 -4.91 0.27 -6.06
CA TYR A 35 -3.61 0.95 -6.10
C TYR A 35 -3.78 2.47 -6.21
N SER A 36 -4.68 2.94 -7.09
CA SER A 36 -4.96 4.37 -7.27
C SER A 36 -5.52 5.01 -5.99
N LEU A 37 -6.41 4.31 -5.28
CA LEU A 37 -6.94 4.74 -3.98
C LEU A 37 -5.81 4.90 -2.95
N ALA A 38 -4.92 3.93 -2.85
CA ALA A 38 -3.78 3.98 -1.93
C ALA A 38 -2.85 5.17 -2.28
N PHE A 39 -2.54 5.33 -3.56
CA PHE A 39 -1.69 6.41 -4.06
C PHE A 39 -2.29 7.80 -3.77
N ILE A 40 -3.54 8.02 -4.17
CA ILE A 40 -4.24 9.29 -3.93
C ILE A 40 -4.37 9.55 -2.43
N GLY A 41 -4.72 8.55 -1.64
CA GLY A 41 -4.81 8.69 -0.19
C GLY A 41 -3.46 9.01 0.46
N GLY A 42 -2.36 8.46 -0.07
CA GLY A 42 -1.00 8.83 0.34
C GLY A 42 -0.65 10.30 0.08
N TRP A 43 -1.15 10.87 -1.01
CA TRP A 43 -1.04 12.31 -1.31
C TRP A 43 -1.95 13.16 -0.40
N VAL A 44 -3.19 12.73 -0.19
CA VAL A 44 -4.15 13.40 0.70
C VAL A 44 -3.60 13.47 2.12
N GLU A 45 -2.90 12.44 2.60
CA GLU A 45 -2.21 12.45 3.88
C GLU A 45 -1.12 13.53 3.96
N GLN A 46 -0.30 13.65 2.90
CA GLN A 46 0.79 14.61 2.84
C GLN A 46 0.28 16.05 2.78
N PHE A 47 -0.69 16.32 1.91
CA PHE A 47 -1.33 17.64 1.84
C PHE A 47 -2.10 17.96 3.12
N GLY A 48 -2.77 16.98 3.73
CA GLY A 48 -3.44 17.14 5.01
C GLY A 48 -2.48 17.53 6.13
N THR A 49 -1.29 16.92 6.15
CA THR A 49 -0.23 17.25 7.12
C THR A 49 0.27 18.69 6.90
N PHE A 50 0.50 19.09 5.64
CA PHE A 50 0.94 20.44 5.31
C PHE A 50 -0.12 21.52 5.62
N ALA A 51 -1.39 21.21 5.35
CA ALA A 51 -2.51 22.10 5.62
C ALA A 51 -3.02 22.04 7.08
N HIS A 52 -2.35 21.31 7.96
CA HIS A 52 -2.77 21.05 9.34
C HIS A 52 -4.23 20.54 9.47
N ASN A 53 -4.70 19.78 8.48
CA ASN A 53 -6.05 19.22 8.43
C ASN A 53 -6.05 17.75 8.83
N GLN A 54 -6.48 17.48 10.07
CA GLN A 54 -6.51 16.13 10.64
C GLN A 54 -7.43 15.17 9.87
N THR A 55 -8.55 15.65 9.32
CA THR A 55 -9.48 14.82 8.56
C THR A 55 -8.82 14.27 7.29
N ALA A 56 -8.07 15.10 6.57
CA ALA A 56 -7.33 14.68 5.39
C ALA A 56 -6.24 13.64 5.74
N VAL A 57 -5.53 13.85 6.85
CA VAL A 57 -4.55 12.87 7.36
C VAL A 57 -5.22 11.53 7.66
N GLN A 58 -6.37 11.53 8.34
CA GLN A 58 -7.10 10.31 8.68
C GLN A 58 -7.58 9.56 7.43
N VAL A 59 -8.08 10.27 6.41
CA VAL A 59 -8.46 9.65 5.12
C VAL A 59 -7.27 8.95 4.48
N GLY A 60 -6.10 9.59 4.51
CA GLY A 60 -4.86 8.99 4.02
C GLY A 60 -4.45 7.74 4.80
N ILE A 61 -4.56 7.75 6.13
CA ILE A 61 -4.30 6.58 6.97
C ILE A 61 -5.28 5.44 6.65
N ILE A 62 -6.58 5.74 6.52
CA ILE A 62 -7.60 4.73 6.17
C ILE A 62 -7.31 4.12 4.80
N SER A 63 -6.91 4.91 3.81
CA SER A 63 -6.52 4.39 2.49
C SER A 63 -5.33 3.43 2.57
N SER A 64 -4.36 3.74 3.43
CA SER A 64 -3.17 2.89 3.66
C SER A 64 -3.51 1.61 4.42
N LEU A 65 -4.54 1.64 5.29
CA LEU A 65 -5.06 0.43 5.93
C LEU A 65 -5.82 -0.45 4.94
N LEU A 66 -6.58 0.15 4.02
CA LEU A 66 -7.29 -0.62 2.98
C LEU A 66 -6.31 -1.37 2.06
N ILE A 67 -5.26 -0.68 1.61
CA ILE A 67 -4.22 -1.22 0.74
C ILE A 67 -2.86 -0.69 1.20
N PRO A 68 -2.04 -1.52 1.87
CA PRO A 68 -0.81 -1.08 2.52
C PRO A 68 0.37 -0.83 1.56
N SER A 69 0.14 -0.82 0.24
CA SER A 69 1.22 -0.64 -0.73
C SER A 69 1.90 0.71 -0.65
N GLU A 70 1.11 1.77 -0.48
CA GLU A 70 1.64 3.12 -0.41
C GLU A 70 2.46 3.32 0.88
N ALA A 71 2.03 2.70 1.99
CA ALA A 71 2.81 2.70 3.23
C ALA A 71 4.15 1.97 3.08
N LEU A 72 4.17 0.81 2.39
CA LEU A 72 5.43 0.11 2.11
C LEU A 72 6.34 0.91 1.18
N TRP A 73 5.77 1.56 0.16
CA TRP A 73 6.50 2.42 -0.77
C TRP A 73 7.12 3.63 -0.06
N LYS A 74 6.32 4.41 0.71
CA LYS A 74 6.80 5.56 1.49
C LYS A 74 7.95 5.18 2.41
N ARG A 75 7.87 4.01 3.06
CA ARG A 75 8.94 3.54 3.93
C ARG A 75 10.18 3.11 3.15
N ALA A 76 10.02 2.41 2.04
CA ALA A 76 11.13 2.06 1.16
C ALA A 76 11.83 3.32 0.62
N ALA A 77 11.07 4.33 0.20
CA ALA A 77 11.59 5.60 -0.26
C ALA A 77 12.37 6.32 0.84
N ASN A 78 11.90 6.31 2.10
CA ASN A 78 12.63 6.90 3.22
C ASN A 78 14.02 6.26 3.42
N GLU A 79 14.09 4.92 3.37
CA GLU A 79 15.35 4.16 3.49
C GLU A 79 16.31 4.40 2.31
N MET A 80 15.78 4.79 1.15
CA MET A 80 16.56 5.07 -0.06
C MET A 80 16.95 6.55 -0.20
N THR A 81 16.38 7.43 0.63
CA THR A 81 16.65 8.86 0.59
C THR A 81 17.96 9.17 1.32
N THR A 82 18.82 9.99 0.72
CA THR A 82 20.07 10.41 1.36
C THR A 82 19.80 11.37 2.53
N PRO A 83 20.67 11.41 3.55
CA PRO A 83 20.51 12.31 4.69
C PRO A 83 20.38 13.79 4.30
N LEU A 84 21.08 14.21 3.25
CA LEU A 84 21.10 15.59 2.75
C LEU A 84 19.73 16.03 2.19
N VAL A 85 19.01 15.13 1.52
CA VAL A 85 17.65 15.38 1.01
C VAL A 85 16.63 15.39 2.16
N ARG A 86 16.91 14.64 3.23
CA ARG A 86 16.07 14.60 4.44
C ARG A 86 16.18 15.90 5.24
N GLU A 87 17.36 16.53 5.28
CA GLU A 87 17.58 17.83 5.94
C GLU A 87 16.96 19.01 5.18
N LEU A 88 16.80 18.92 3.86
CA LEU A 88 16.09 19.93 3.07
C LEU A 88 14.59 20.01 3.41
N GLY A 89 14.05 19.07 4.19
CA GLY A 89 12.72 19.13 4.82
C GLY A 89 11.52 19.06 3.86
N PHE A 90 11.76 19.13 2.55
CA PHE A 90 10.76 19.12 1.51
C PHE A 90 11.24 18.33 0.29
N SER A 91 10.59 17.21 0.01
CA SER A 91 10.58 16.63 -1.32
C SER A 91 9.18 16.09 -1.61
N PRO A 92 8.60 16.39 -2.80
CA PRO A 92 7.27 15.91 -3.18
C PRO A 92 7.19 14.38 -3.32
N PHE A 93 8.31 13.68 -3.19
CA PHE A 93 8.41 12.23 -3.23
C PHE A 93 8.84 11.61 -1.89
N THR A 94 9.09 12.42 -0.86
CA THR A 94 9.48 11.97 0.48
C THR A 94 8.42 12.39 1.49
N SER A 95 7.82 11.41 2.16
CA SER A 95 6.82 11.68 3.18
C SER A 95 7.47 11.96 4.53
N ASN A 96 7.04 13.03 5.20
CA ASN A 96 7.43 13.34 6.58
C ASN A 96 6.79 12.36 7.59
N SER A 97 5.68 11.71 7.23
CA SER A 97 5.07 10.64 8.01
C SER A 97 5.66 9.28 7.61
N VAL A 98 6.77 8.90 8.23
CA VAL A 98 7.38 7.58 8.01
C VAL A 98 6.49 6.50 8.62
N PRO A 99 6.01 5.52 7.84
CA PRO A 99 5.16 4.45 8.35
C PRO A 99 5.86 3.63 9.45
N SER A 100 5.14 3.34 10.54
CA SER A 100 5.71 2.65 11.70
C SER A 100 6.05 1.18 11.42
N VAL A 101 6.83 0.54 12.31
CA VAL A 101 7.10 -0.91 12.25
C VAL A 101 5.80 -1.71 12.38
N ALA A 102 4.84 -1.23 13.17
CA ALA A 102 3.53 -1.86 13.28
C ALA A 102 2.80 -1.92 11.92
N MET A 103 2.94 -0.89 11.07
CA MET A 103 2.34 -0.88 9.73
C MET A 103 2.96 -1.93 8.79
N ILE A 104 4.26 -2.20 8.93
CA ILE A 104 4.91 -3.29 8.18
C ILE A 104 4.37 -4.65 8.62
N VAL A 105 4.24 -4.86 9.93
CA VAL A 105 3.67 -6.11 10.48
C VAL A 105 2.23 -6.28 10.01
N TYR A 106 1.44 -5.21 10.01
CA TYR A 106 0.09 -5.20 9.45
C TYR A 106 0.07 -5.60 7.97
N ALA A 107 0.96 -5.02 7.15
CA ALA A 107 1.09 -5.40 5.75
C ALA A 107 1.45 -6.89 5.59
N GLY A 108 2.22 -7.46 6.54
CA GLY A 108 2.56 -8.89 6.58
C GLY A 108 1.34 -9.75 6.79
N PHE A 109 0.50 -9.40 7.76
CA PHE A 109 -0.79 -10.05 7.98
C PHE A 109 -1.73 -9.89 6.79
N TYR A 110 -1.77 -8.70 6.18
CA TYR A 110 -2.57 -8.44 4.99
C TYR A 110 -2.17 -9.35 3.83
N LEU A 111 -0.86 -9.48 3.55
CA LEU A 111 -0.34 -10.39 2.54
C LEU A 111 -0.75 -11.84 2.85
N ALA A 112 -0.52 -12.29 4.08
CA ALA A 112 -0.87 -13.65 4.48
C ALA A 112 -2.37 -13.94 4.32
N ALA A 113 -3.22 -12.98 4.69
CA ALA A 113 -4.67 -13.08 4.54
C ALA A 113 -5.10 -13.12 3.06
N ALA A 114 -4.55 -12.24 2.22
CA ALA A 114 -4.83 -12.22 0.78
C ALA A 114 -4.41 -13.52 0.10
N LEU A 115 -3.21 -14.03 0.42
CA LEU A 115 -2.70 -15.30 -0.09
C LEU A 115 -3.55 -16.48 0.38
N TRP A 116 -3.88 -16.53 1.67
CA TRP A 116 -4.74 -17.57 2.24
C TRP A 116 -6.12 -17.59 1.57
N PHE A 117 -6.70 -16.41 1.33
CA PHE A 117 -7.97 -16.27 0.65
C PHE A 117 -7.90 -16.78 -0.80
N ALA A 118 -6.85 -16.39 -1.53
CA ALA A 118 -6.61 -16.88 -2.89
C ALA A 118 -6.52 -18.41 -2.92
N ILE A 119 -5.67 -19.01 -2.06
CA ILE A 119 -5.50 -20.47 -1.97
C ILE A 119 -6.82 -21.17 -1.66
N ARG A 120 -7.57 -20.68 -0.67
CA ARG A 120 -8.84 -21.29 -0.27
C ARG A 120 -9.85 -21.23 -1.41
N ARG A 121 -9.87 -20.14 -2.17
CA ARG A 121 -10.81 -19.96 -3.28
C ARG A 121 -10.45 -20.80 -4.49
N PHE A 122 -9.15 -20.94 -4.81
CA PHE A 122 -8.69 -21.88 -5.84
C PHE A 122 -9.04 -23.32 -5.49
N ARG A 123 -8.78 -23.77 -4.24
CA ARG A 123 -9.18 -25.12 -3.78
C ARG A 123 -10.67 -25.38 -3.85
N ALA A 124 -11.50 -24.37 -3.55
CA ALA A 124 -12.96 -24.50 -3.65
C ALA A 124 -13.47 -24.46 -5.10
N ARG A 125 -12.61 -24.06 -6.06
CA ARG A 125 -12.90 -24.02 -7.49
C ARG A 125 -12.28 -25.20 -8.25
N ASP A 126 -11.59 -26.12 -7.58
CA ASP A 126 -11.07 -27.32 -8.23
C ASP A 126 -12.23 -28.09 -8.89
N LEU A 127 -12.07 -28.24 -10.21
CA LEU A 127 -12.77 -29.10 -11.15
C LEU A 127 -12.40 -30.57 -10.89
#